data_AF-A0A5N3PH23-F1
#
_entry.id   AF-A0A5N3PH23-F1
#
_cell.length_a   1.000
_cell.length_b   1.000
_cell.length_c   1.000
_cell.angle_alpha   90.00
_cell.angle_beta   90.00
_cell.angle_gamma   90.00
#
_symmetry.space_group_name_H-M   'P 1'
#
loop_
_entity.id
_entity.type
_entity.pdbx_description
1 polymer ?
#
loop_
_entity_poly.entity_id
_entity_poly.type
_entity_poly.pdbx_seq_one_letter_code
_entity_poly.pdbx_strand_id
1 'polypeptide(L)'
;MSSEEFLADLAAVPTEGQNAEAYRIVGEYLQAFAFLESDVGDAIQTALGIEPLERIALVDLIPFSGKIAILMCLCNMHGPDEDEDEWKKSAIKLLGQIQGLGEADRNMLAHSMFFGSSEGGVDFYRSRARTKAERPLIRWTKQQAHQKIRNIFRLCREIQPMGPDLLKRKTRSEMLRAISKERTFFGGGLGALAGGGLLGNWDGLIQEPDGQ
;
A
#
# COMPACT_ATOMS: atom_id res chain seq x y z
N MET A 1 23.14 10.01 26.97
CA MET A 1 22.59 9.44 28.20
C MET A 1 23.65 8.54 28.81
N SER A 2 24.15 8.89 29.99
CA SER A 2 25.08 8.05 30.74
C SER A 2 24.35 6.82 31.31
N SER A 3 25.08 5.78 31.73
CA SER A 3 24.47 4.64 32.41
C SER A 3 23.80 5.05 33.73
N GLU A 4 24.28 6.10 34.38
CA GLU A 4 23.71 6.63 35.63
C GLU A 4 22.39 7.36 35.39
N GLU A 5 22.29 8.18 34.35
CA GLU A 5 21.02 8.84 33.96
C GLU A 5 19.94 7.80 33.62
N PHE A 6 20.32 6.73 32.92
CA PHE A 6 19.41 5.63 32.62
C PHE A 6 18.90 4.91 33.88
N LEU A 7 19.78 4.66 34.84
CA LEU A 7 19.40 4.03 36.11
C LEU A 7 18.54 4.96 36.97
N ALA A 8 18.81 6.26 36.95
CA ALA A 8 17.97 7.26 37.63
C ALA A 8 16.56 7.33 37.02
N ASP A 9 16.44 7.31 35.69
CA ASP A 9 15.15 7.26 34.99
C ASP A 9 14.40 5.94 35.25
N LEU A 10 15.10 4.81 35.32
CA LEU A 10 14.52 3.51 35.70
C LEU A 10 14.09 3.46 37.17
N ALA A 11 14.80 4.18 38.04
CA ALA A 11 14.50 4.24 39.46
C ALA A 11 13.22 5.06 39.74
N ALA A 12 12.86 5.97 38.83
CA ALA A 12 11.55 6.62 38.82
C ALA A 12 10.49 5.63 38.33
N VAL A 13 10.06 4.73 39.22
CA VAL A 13 9.01 3.74 38.94
C VAL A 13 7.75 4.47 38.47
N PRO A 14 7.28 4.24 37.23
CA PRO A 14 6.04 4.84 36.76
C PRO A 14 4.89 4.42 37.65
N THR A 15 4.00 5.36 37.96
CA THR A 15 2.77 5.08 38.69
C THR A 15 1.87 4.13 37.90
N GLU A 16 1.00 3.40 38.60
CA GLU A 16 0.01 2.53 37.96
C GLU A 16 -0.83 3.28 36.91
N GLY A 17 -1.25 4.51 37.21
CA GLY A 17 -2.00 5.36 36.29
C GLY A 17 -1.22 5.75 35.02
N GLN A 18 0.09 5.99 35.13
CA GLN A 18 0.94 6.28 33.97
C GLN A 18 1.08 5.05 33.08
N ASN A 19 1.28 3.86 33.66
CA ASN A 19 1.38 2.62 32.90
C ASN A 19 0.04 2.25 32.24
N ALA A 20 -1.09 2.41 32.94
CA ALA A 20 -2.41 2.18 32.37
C ALA A 20 -2.68 3.07 31.15
N GLU A 21 -2.31 4.35 31.22
CA GLU A 21 -2.43 5.27 30.08
C GLU A 21 -1.51 4.86 28.92
N ALA A 22 -0.29 4.42 29.20
CA ALA A 22 0.62 3.95 28.16
C ALA A 22 0.09 2.70 27.44
N TYR A 23 -0.45 1.74 28.20
CA TYR A 23 -1.09 0.56 27.64
C TYR A 23 -2.28 0.93 26.76
N ARG A 24 -3.13 1.89 27.20
CA ARG A 24 -4.24 2.40 26.40
C ARG A 24 -3.75 2.99 25.07
N ILE A 25 -2.76 3.88 25.12
CA ILE A 25 -2.20 4.54 23.93
C ILE A 25 -1.62 3.53 22.94
N VAL A 26 -0.83 2.56 23.43
CA VAL A 26 -0.24 1.52 22.59
C VAL A 26 -1.32 0.61 22.01
N GLY A 27 -2.32 0.24 22.81
CA GLY A 27 -3.46 -0.56 22.36
C GLY A 27 -4.26 0.11 21.25
N GLU A 28 -4.57 1.40 21.39
CA GLU A 28 -5.26 2.19 20.35
C GLU A 28 -4.46 2.28 19.05
N TYR A 29 -3.14 2.47 19.16
CA TYR A 29 -2.26 2.43 17.99
C TYR A 29 -2.30 1.07 17.29
N LEU A 30 -2.16 -0.02 18.04
CA LEU A 30 -2.16 -1.38 17.48
C LEU A 30 -3.51 -1.73 16.85
N GLN A 31 -4.62 -1.31 17.45
CA GLN A 31 -5.95 -1.48 16.87
C GLN A 31 -6.10 -0.72 15.55
N ALA A 32 -5.65 0.55 15.50
CA ALA A 32 -5.66 1.33 14.27
C ALA A 32 -4.80 0.66 13.17
N PHE A 33 -3.61 0.17 13.55
CA PHE A 33 -2.73 -0.55 12.63
C PHE A 33 -3.37 -1.85 12.11
N ALA A 34 -4.08 -2.59 12.96
CA ALA A 34 -4.79 -3.80 12.55
C ALA A 34 -5.88 -3.50 11.49
N PHE A 35 -6.59 -2.38 11.61
CA PHE A 35 -7.51 -1.93 10.56
C PHE A 35 -6.79 -1.65 9.25
N LEU A 36 -5.68 -0.92 9.29
CA LEU A 36 -4.87 -0.65 8.09
C LEU A 36 -4.34 -1.93 7.44
N GLU A 37 -3.88 -2.90 8.23
CA GLU A 37 -3.44 -4.20 7.72
C GLU A 37 -4.59 -4.98 7.08
N SER A 38 -5.81 -4.92 7.64
CA SER A 38 -6.98 -5.50 7.01
C SER A 38 -7.32 -4.81 5.69
N ASP A 39 -7.37 -3.47 5.65
CA ASP A 39 -7.68 -2.71 4.43
C ASP A 39 -6.66 -2.99 3.31
N VAL A 40 -5.37 -3.16 3.65
CA VAL A 40 -4.33 -3.61 2.71
C VAL A 40 -4.64 -5.02 2.19
N GLY A 41 -5.07 -5.93 3.07
CA GLY A 41 -5.50 -7.27 2.69
C GLY A 41 -6.71 -7.27 1.75
N ASP A 42 -7.71 -6.42 2.03
CA ASP A 42 -8.90 -6.21 1.20
C ASP A 42 -8.54 -5.65 -0.19
N ALA A 43 -7.58 -4.73 -0.25
CA ALA A 43 -7.08 -4.21 -1.52
C ALA A 43 -6.43 -5.30 -2.37
N ILE A 44 -5.63 -6.20 -1.76
CA ILE A 44 -5.03 -7.36 -2.45
C ILE A 44 -6.12 -8.32 -2.92
N GLN A 45 -7.05 -8.68 -2.04
CA GLN A 45 -8.15 -9.59 -2.35
C GLN A 45 -8.92 -9.08 -3.58
N THR A 46 -9.31 -7.80 -3.56
CA THR A 46 -10.08 -7.18 -4.64
C THR A 46 -9.29 -7.10 -5.94
N ALA A 47 -8.02 -6.65 -5.89
CA ALA A 47 -7.18 -6.52 -7.08
C ALA A 47 -6.94 -7.85 -7.79
N LEU A 48 -6.83 -8.94 -7.02
CA LEU A 48 -6.59 -10.29 -7.54
C LEU A 48 -7.88 -11.04 -7.88
N GLY A 49 -9.05 -10.57 -7.40
CA GLY A 49 -10.32 -11.27 -7.57
C GLY A 49 -10.40 -12.55 -6.73
N ILE A 50 -9.83 -12.52 -5.52
CA ILE A 50 -9.79 -13.66 -4.59
C ILE A 50 -11.09 -13.71 -3.79
N GLU A 51 -11.65 -14.91 -3.60
CA GLU A 51 -12.84 -15.07 -2.77
C GLU A 51 -12.54 -14.86 -1.27
N PRO A 52 -13.49 -14.40 -0.45
CA PRO A 52 -13.24 -14.07 0.96
C PRO A 52 -12.61 -15.20 1.79
N LEU A 53 -12.95 -16.46 1.53
CA LEU A 53 -12.36 -17.60 2.24
C LEU A 53 -10.91 -17.88 1.79
N GLU A 54 -10.61 -17.66 0.53
CA GLU A 54 -9.28 -17.85 -0.04
C GLU A 54 -8.30 -16.77 0.46
N ARG A 55 -8.81 -15.56 0.78
CA ARG A 55 -8.02 -14.48 1.40
C ARG A 55 -7.31 -14.95 2.67
N ILE A 56 -7.96 -15.76 3.50
CA ILE A 56 -7.38 -16.23 4.76
C ILE A 56 -6.09 -17.02 4.49
N ALA A 57 -6.14 -17.94 3.52
CA ALA A 57 -4.99 -18.79 3.18
C ALA A 57 -3.91 -18.04 2.38
N LEU A 58 -4.31 -17.12 1.51
CA LEU A 58 -3.42 -16.49 0.53
C LEU A 58 -2.87 -15.12 0.99
N VAL A 59 -3.57 -14.40 1.85
CA VAL A 59 -3.24 -13.01 2.21
C VAL A 59 -2.98 -12.88 3.70
N ASP A 60 -3.86 -13.40 4.56
CA ASP A 60 -3.78 -13.12 6.00
C ASP A 60 -2.53 -13.74 6.65
N LEU A 61 -2.01 -14.85 6.12
CA LEU A 61 -0.76 -15.49 6.56
C LEU A 61 0.52 -14.76 6.10
N ILE A 62 0.41 -13.81 5.16
CA ILE A 62 1.57 -13.08 4.65
C ILE A 62 1.98 -11.99 5.65
N PRO A 63 3.27 -11.84 5.98
CA PRO A 63 3.73 -10.70 6.77
C PRO A 63 3.33 -9.37 6.13
N PHE A 64 3.04 -8.34 6.95
CA PHE A 64 2.62 -7.03 6.46
C PHE A 64 3.51 -6.45 5.35
N SER A 65 4.85 -6.56 5.47
CA SER A 65 5.78 -6.12 4.41
C SER A 65 5.60 -6.86 3.09
N GLY A 66 5.29 -8.16 3.15
CA GLY A 66 4.96 -8.97 1.96
C GLY A 66 3.65 -8.54 1.32
N LYS A 67 2.63 -8.21 2.11
CA LYS A 67 1.37 -7.64 1.62
C LYS A 67 1.61 -6.33 0.83
N ILE A 68 2.44 -5.44 1.37
CA ILE A 68 2.80 -4.19 0.68
C ILE A 68 3.59 -4.46 -0.61
N ALA A 69 4.55 -5.39 -0.59
CA ALA A 69 5.30 -5.77 -1.78
C ALA A 69 4.40 -6.32 -2.90
N ILE A 70 3.36 -7.10 -2.55
CA ILE A 70 2.36 -7.59 -3.51
C ILE A 70 1.61 -6.41 -4.14
N LEU A 71 1.10 -5.45 -3.36
CA LEU A 71 0.41 -4.29 -3.92
C LEU A 71 1.32 -3.43 -4.81
N MET A 72 2.59 -3.22 -4.41
CA MET A 72 3.56 -2.51 -5.24
C MET A 72 3.81 -3.24 -6.56
N CYS A 73 3.90 -4.58 -6.54
CA CYS A 73 4.02 -5.39 -7.74
C CYS A 73 2.79 -5.23 -8.65
N LEU A 74 1.58 -5.31 -8.09
CA LEU A 74 0.33 -5.13 -8.84
C LEU A 74 0.23 -3.73 -9.46
N CYS A 75 0.62 -2.68 -8.73
CA CYS A 75 0.70 -1.32 -9.28
C CYS A 75 1.67 -1.21 -10.45
N ASN A 76 2.78 -1.95 -10.41
CA ASN A 76 3.75 -1.99 -11.50
C ASN A 76 3.27 -2.81 -12.71
N MET A 77 2.54 -3.91 -12.49
CA MET A 77 2.04 -4.79 -13.55
C MET A 77 0.81 -4.21 -14.29
N HIS A 78 0.00 -3.41 -13.60
CA HIS A 78 -1.28 -2.91 -14.13
C HIS A 78 -1.31 -1.39 -14.36
N GLY A 79 -0.22 -0.67 -14.07
CA GLY A 79 -0.02 0.68 -14.58
C GLY A 79 0.29 0.64 -16.08
N PRO A 80 -0.18 1.60 -16.89
CA PRO A 80 0.28 1.75 -18.27
C PRO A 80 1.82 1.92 -18.30
N ASP A 81 2.43 1.40 -19.36
CA ASP A 81 3.84 1.59 -19.67
C ASP A 81 4.04 3.03 -20.16
N GLU A 82 4.06 3.99 -19.23
CA GLU A 82 4.52 5.36 -19.49
C GLU A 82 4.93 6.01 -18.17
N ASP A 83 6.07 6.73 -18.19
CA ASP A 83 6.67 7.47 -17.07
C ASP A 83 5.77 8.60 -16.49
N GLU A 84 4.51 8.68 -16.92
CA GLU A 84 3.56 9.75 -16.66
C GLU A 84 2.27 9.31 -15.92
N ASP A 85 2.12 8.03 -15.52
CA ASP A 85 0.93 7.67 -14.73
C ASP A 85 1.03 8.20 -13.29
N GLU A 86 0.50 9.41 -13.10
CA GLU A 86 0.38 10.09 -11.80
C GLU A 86 -0.34 9.23 -10.77
N TRP A 87 -1.24 8.34 -11.19
CA TRP A 87 -1.87 7.38 -10.29
C TRP A 87 -0.84 6.37 -9.76
N LYS A 88 -0.01 5.78 -10.62
CA LYS A 88 1.00 4.79 -10.22
C LYS A 88 2.00 5.41 -9.26
N LYS A 89 2.48 6.63 -9.55
CA LYS A 89 3.37 7.38 -8.66
C LYS A 89 2.71 7.63 -7.29
N SER A 90 1.45 8.07 -7.30
CA SER A 90 0.69 8.32 -6.08
C SER A 90 0.45 7.04 -5.26
N ALA A 91 0.13 5.94 -5.93
CA ALA A 91 -0.07 4.62 -5.32
C ALA A 91 1.21 4.09 -4.67
N ILE A 92 2.34 4.12 -5.39
CA ILE A 92 3.64 3.68 -4.84
C ILE A 92 4.06 4.57 -3.67
N LYS A 93 3.85 5.90 -3.77
CA LYS A 93 4.12 6.83 -2.66
C LYS A 93 3.28 6.51 -1.43
N LEU A 94 1.98 6.26 -1.60
CA LEU A 94 1.07 5.86 -0.54
C LEU A 94 1.54 4.54 0.12
N LEU A 95 1.87 3.53 -0.68
CA LEU A 95 2.38 2.25 -0.19
C LEU A 95 3.71 2.41 0.57
N GLY A 96 4.59 3.31 0.13
CA GLY A 96 5.81 3.65 0.85
C GLY A 96 5.55 4.33 2.20
N GLN A 97 4.54 5.20 2.29
CA GLN A 97 4.11 5.78 3.58
C GLN A 97 3.57 4.70 4.53
N ILE A 98 2.76 3.79 4.01
CA ILE A 98 2.18 2.67 4.77
C ILE A 98 3.30 1.72 5.25
N GLN A 99 4.25 1.37 4.38
CA GLN A 99 5.41 0.54 4.71
C GLN A 99 6.24 1.15 5.85
N GLY A 100 6.48 2.46 5.79
CA GLY A 100 7.24 3.18 6.81
C GLY A 100 6.63 3.06 8.22
N LEU A 101 5.30 2.98 8.34
CA LEU A 101 4.65 2.75 9.64
C LEU A 101 4.93 1.35 10.19
N GLY A 102 4.87 0.34 9.33
CA GLY A 102 5.15 -1.05 9.72
C GLY A 102 6.61 -1.25 10.15
N GLU A 103 7.55 -0.67 9.41
CA GLU A 103 8.98 -0.85 9.67
C GLU A 103 9.49 -0.06 10.88
N ALA A 104 9.00 1.16 11.08
CA ALA A 104 9.49 2.05 12.13
C ALA A 104 8.74 1.87 13.46
N ASP A 105 7.43 2.08 13.44
CA ASP A 105 6.63 2.18 14.65
C ASP A 105 6.18 0.79 15.13
N ARG A 106 5.54 -0.03 14.27
CA ARG A 106 5.04 -1.36 14.66
C ARG A 106 6.17 -2.27 15.15
N ASN A 107 7.29 -2.34 14.43
CA ASN A 107 8.46 -3.09 14.87
C ASN A 107 9.04 -2.56 16.20
N MET A 108 9.01 -1.25 16.42
CA MET A 108 9.44 -0.68 17.70
C MET A 108 8.51 -1.16 18.83
N LEU A 109 7.19 -1.09 18.65
CA LEU A 109 6.21 -1.52 19.64
C LEU A 109 6.33 -3.02 19.96
N ALA A 110 6.60 -3.85 18.95
CA ALA A 110 6.72 -5.31 19.12
C ALA A 110 8.00 -5.75 19.83
N HIS A 111 9.06 -4.93 19.80
CA HIS A 111 10.39 -5.33 20.25
C HIS A 111 11.04 -4.40 21.28
N SER A 112 10.29 -3.43 21.81
CA SER A 112 10.78 -2.50 22.83
C SER A 112 9.95 -2.63 24.10
N MET A 113 10.62 -2.57 25.25
CA MET A 113 9.91 -2.31 26.50
C MET A 113 9.38 -0.88 26.47
N PHE A 114 8.23 -0.65 27.09
CA PHE A 114 7.65 0.68 27.19
C PHE A 114 6.96 0.90 28.53
N PHE A 115 6.95 2.16 28.95
CA PHE A 115 6.41 2.60 30.23
C PHE A 115 5.68 3.94 30.08
N GLY A 116 4.84 4.27 31.06
CA GLY A 116 4.22 5.58 31.13
C GLY A 116 5.24 6.68 31.41
N SER A 117 5.17 7.77 30.64
CA SER A 117 6.07 8.91 30.84
C SER A 117 5.59 9.82 31.98
N SER A 118 6.53 10.45 32.70
CA SER A 118 6.25 11.43 33.75
C SER A 118 5.49 12.67 33.23
N GLU A 119 5.76 13.06 31.99
CA GLU A 119 5.11 14.16 31.28
C GLU A 119 3.79 13.74 30.61
N GLY A 120 3.41 12.47 30.76
CA GLY A 120 2.28 11.84 30.08
C GLY A 120 2.65 11.34 28.67
N GLY A 121 2.06 10.21 28.28
CA GLY A 121 2.40 9.51 27.03
C GLY A 121 3.18 8.22 27.29
N VAL A 122 4.07 7.86 26.37
CA VAL A 122 4.76 6.56 26.36
C VAL A 122 6.24 6.73 26.08
N ASP A 123 7.07 6.11 26.92
CA ASP A 123 8.51 6.04 26.77
C ASP A 123 8.92 4.64 26.30
N PHE A 124 9.56 4.55 25.12
CA PHE A 124 10.03 3.31 24.51
C PHE A 124 11.53 3.15 24.67
N TYR A 125 11.96 2.01 25.18
CA TYR A 125 13.36 1.65 25.37
C TYR A 125 13.79 0.69 24.26
N ARG A 126 14.13 1.27 23.11
CA ARG A 126 14.51 0.48 21.94
C ARG A 126 15.97 0.08 22.04
N SER A 127 16.26 -1.21 22.03
CA SER A 127 17.65 -1.68 21.90
C SER A 127 18.08 -1.65 20.43
N ARG A 128 19.25 -1.09 20.15
CA ARG A 128 19.91 -1.15 18.84
C ARG A 128 21.35 -1.60 19.03
N ALA A 129 21.78 -2.59 18.25
CA ALA A 129 23.16 -3.03 18.20
C ALA A 129 23.58 -3.10 16.73
N ARG A 130 24.20 -2.03 16.22
CA ARG A 130 24.77 -2.01 14.86
C ARG A 130 26.29 -2.13 14.90
N THR A 131 26.93 -1.26 15.67
CA THR A 131 28.38 -1.28 15.94
C THR A 131 28.68 -1.09 17.43
N LYS A 132 27.78 -0.40 18.14
CA LYS A 132 27.75 -0.29 19.60
C LYS A 132 26.33 -0.59 20.08
N ALA A 133 26.21 -1.13 21.29
CA ALA A 133 24.92 -1.32 21.94
C ALA A 133 24.42 0.04 22.45
N GLU A 134 23.32 0.51 21.87
CA GLU A 134 22.65 1.75 22.24
C GLU A 134 21.21 1.43 22.66
N ARG A 135 20.70 2.16 23.65
CA ARG A 135 19.29 2.11 24.06
C ARG A 135 18.67 3.50 23.92
N PRO A 136 18.39 3.97 22.69
CA PRO A 136 17.67 5.21 22.51
C PRO A 136 16.31 5.18 23.21
N LEU A 137 16.07 6.17 24.06
CA LEU A 137 14.76 6.48 24.59
C LEU A 137 13.96 7.22 23.52
N ILE A 138 12.83 6.65 23.10
CA ILE A 138 11.90 7.29 22.17
C ILE A 138 10.64 7.64 22.96
N ARG A 139 10.34 8.93 23.08
CA ARG A 139 9.14 9.43 23.77
C ARG A 139 8.04 9.74 22.78
N TRP A 140 6.85 9.22 23.04
CA TRP A 140 5.61 9.66 22.41
C TRP A 140 4.79 10.47 23.41
N THR A 141 4.58 11.75 23.14
CA THR A 141 3.57 12.52 23.86
C THR A 141 2.17 12.02 23.47
N LYS A 142 1.16 12.30 24.30
CA LYS A 142 -0.25 11.97 23.97
C LYS A 142 -0.67 12.54 22.61
N GLN A 143 -0.27 13.77 22.33
CA GLN A 143 -0.59 14.44 21.06
C GLN A 143 0.06 13.73 19.86
N GLN A 144 1.34 13.33 19.99
CA GLN A 144 2.05 12.60 18.94
C GLN A 144 1.41 11.22 18.69
N ALA A 145 1.06 10.50 19.75
CA ALA A 145 0.38 9.21 19.63
C ALA A 145 -0.99 9.34 18.93
N HIS A 146 -1.81 10.30 19.34
CA HIS A 146 -3.09 10.58 18.68
C HIS A 146 -2.90 11.00 17.22
N GLN A 147 -1.85 11.78 16.90
CA GLN A 147 -1.56 12.16 15.52
C GLN A 147 -1.16 10.95 14.67
N LYS A 148 -0.37 10.02 15.22
CA LYS A 148 -0.03 8.76 14.56
C LYS A 148 -1.27 7.90 14.29
N ILE A 149 -2.16 7.75 15.28
CA ILE A 149 -3.44 7.02 15.12
C ILE A 149 -4.31 7.66 14.05
N ARG A 150 -4.49 8.99 14.06
CA ARG A 150 -5.24 9.70 13.01
C ARG A 150 -4.62 9.52 11.63
N ASN A 151 -3.30 9.52 11.55
CA ASN A 151 -2.60 9.28 10.30
C ASN A 151 -2.84 7.86 9.77
N ILE A 152 -2.89 6.85 10.64
CA ILE A 152 -3.25 5.48 10.24
C ILE A 152 -4.66 5.45 9.64
N PHE A 153 -5.66 6.03 10.32
CA PHE A 153 -7.03 6.07 9.78
C PHE A 153 -7.16 6.88 8.50
N ARG A 154 -6.31 7.90 8.29
CA ARG A 154 -6.21 8.58 7.00
C ARG A 154 -5.73 7.62 5.91
N LEU A 155 -4.66 6.87 6.19
CA LEU A 155 -4.11 5.90 5.23
C LEU A 155 -5.09 4.76 4.93
N CYS A 156 -5.88 4.31 5.91
CA CYS A 156 -7.00 3.37 5.70
C CYS A 156 -7.95 3.87 4.61
N ARG A 157 -8.40 5.13 4.70
CA ARG A 157 -9.28 5.72 3.68
C ARG A 157 -8.61 5.87 2.32
N GLU A 158 -7.32 6.18 2.30
CA GLU A 158 -6.55 6.37 1.06
C GLU A 158 -6.27 5.03 0.36
N ILE A 159 -6.11 3.91 1.09
CA ILE A 159 -5.80 2.59 0.50
C ILE A 159 -7.04 1.85 -0.02
N GLN A 160 -8.21 2.07 0.56
CA GLN A 160 -9.47 1.41 0.16
C GLN A 160 -9.78 1.44 -1.35
N PRO A 161 -9.65 2.56 -2.09
CA PRO A 161 -9.93 2.57 -3.54
C PRO A 161 -8.89 1.80 -4.38
N MET A 162 -7.73 1.44 -3.82
CA MET A 162 -6.63 0.84 -4.59
C MET A 162 -6.99 -0.52 -5.18
N GLY A 163 -7.71 -1.36 -4.45
CA GLY A 163 -8.15 -2.68 -4.93
C GLY A 163 -9.04 -2.59 -6.18
N PRO A 164 -10.18 -1.88 -6.11
CA PRO A 164 -11.04 -1.63 -7.27
C PRO A 164 -10.32 -0.94 -8.44
N ASP A 165 -9.46 0.04 -8.16
CA ASP A 165 -8.68 0.72 -9.20
C ASP A 165 -7.74 -0.23 -9.95
N LEU A 166 -7.02 -1.09 -9.21
CA LEU A 166 -6.15 -2.11 -9.77
C LEU A 166 -6.94 -3.12 -10.63
N LEU A 167 -8.07 -3.61 -10.13
CA LEU A 167 -8.93 -4.53 -10.86
C LEU A 167 -9.42 -3.91 -12.19
N LYS A 168 -9.92 -2.67 -12.13
CA LYS A 168 -10.37 -1.93 -13.33
C LYS A 168 -9.24 -1.78 -14.35
N ARG A 169 -8.03 -1.46 -13.90
CA ARG A 169 -6.84 -1.29 -14.75
C ARG A 169 -6.40 -2.62 -15.36
N LYS A 170 -6.40 -3.71 -14.59
CA LYS A 170 -6.15 -5.07 -15.07
C LYS A 170 -7.12 -5.45 -16.19
N THR A 171 -8.42 -5.31 -15.96
CA THR A 171 -9.46 -5.62 -16.97
C THR A 171 -9.30 -4.78 -18.24
N ARG A 172 -9.00 -3.49 -18.11
CA ARG A 172 -8.74 -2.61 -19.26
C ARG A 172 -7.53 -3.08 -20.07
N SER A 173 -6.43 -3.44 -19.40
CA SER A 173 -5.21 -3.93 -20.06
C SER A 173 -5.46 -5.24 -20.82
N GLU A 174 -6.20 -6.17 -20.20
CA GLU A 174 -6.59 -7.44 -20.83
C GLU A 174 -7.47 -7.21 -22.07
N MET A 175 -8.45 -6.29 -22.00
CA MET A 175 -9.31 -5.93 -23.12
C MET A 175 -8.53 -5.32 -24.29
N LEU A 176 -7.61 -4.39 -24.01
CA LEU A 176 -6.78 -3.77 -25.06
C LEU A 176 -5.87 -4.80 -25.75
N ARG A 177 -5.33 -5.76 -24.99
CA ARG A 177 -4.55 -6.88 -25.54
C ARG A 177 -5.40 -7.78 -26.43
N ALA A 178 -6.64 -8.07 -26.05
CA ALA A 178 -7.56 -8.85 -26.87
C ALA A 178 -7.85 -8.15 -28.22
N ILE A 179 -8.18 -6.86 -28.18
CA ILE A 179 -8.43 -6.05 -29.40
C ILE A 179 -7.20 -6.00 -30.32
N SER A 180 -6.00 -5.85 -29.75
CA SER A 180 -4.74 -5.83 -30.51
C SER A 180 -4.49 -7.15 -31.25
N LYS A 181 -4.76 -8.29 -30.60
CA LYS A 181 -4.62 -9.63 -31.20
C LYS A 181 -5.58 -9.86 -32.36
N GLU A 182 -6.81 -9.36 -32.27
CA GLU A 182 -7.78 -9.46 -33.37
C GLU A 182 -7.34 -8.65 -34.59
N ARG A 183 -6.79 -7.44 -34.38
CA ARG A 183 -6.25 -6.61 -35.47
C ARG A 183 -5.08 -7.27 -36.21
N THR A 184 -4.18 -7.94 -35.49
CA THR A 184 -3.05 -8.64 -36.14
C THR A 184 -3.50 -9.90 -36.89
N PHE A 185 -4.56 -10.58 -36.42
CA PHE A 185 -5.10 -11.77 -37.09
C PHE A 185 -5.80 -11.46 -38.42
N PHE A 186 -6.61 -10.39 -38.49
CA PHE A 186 -7.32 -10.02 -39.73
C PHE A 186 -6.47 -9.17 -40.68
N GLY A 187 -5.49 -8.42 -40.19
CA GLY A 187 -4.59 -7.60 -41.03
C GLY A 187 -3.46 -8.39 -41.72
N GLY A 188 -3.07 -9.56 -41.21
CA GLY A 188 -2.00 -10.39 -41.79
C GLY A 188 -2.44 -11.29 -42.95
N GLY A 189 -3.74 -11.56 -43.10
CA GLY A 189 -4.28 -12.47 -44.12
C GLY A 189 -4.59 -11.85 -45.48
N LEU A 190 -4.76 -10.52 -45.55
CA LEU A 190 -5.08 -9.82 -46.81
C LEU A 190 -3.87 -9.22 -47.53
N GLY A 191 -2.70 -9.17 -46.87
CA GLY A 191 -1.44 -8.72 -47.49
C GLY A 191 -0.75 -9.76 -48.37
N ALA A 192 -1.12 -11.04 -48.29
CA ALA A 192 -0.50 -12.12 -49.07
C ALA A 192 -1.17 -12.38 -50.44
N LEU A 193 -2.28 -11.69 -50.77
CA LEU A 193 -2.98 -11.82 -52.06
C LEU A 193 -2.95 -10.54 -52.92
N ALA A 194 -2.19 -9.52 -52.53
CA ALA A 194 -1.99 -8.31 -53.34
C ALA A 194 -0.71 -8.35 -54.19
N GLY A 195 -0.11 -9.53 -54.36
CA GLY A 195 0.96 -9.80 -55.33
C GLY A 195 0.39 -10.40 -56.61
N GLY A 196 -0.48 -9.70 -57.33
CA GLY A 196 -0.99 -10.21 -58.61
C GLY A 196 -2.18 -9.51 -59.22
N GLY A 197 -1.98 -8.28 -59.72
CA GLY A 197 -2.77 -7.74 -60.84
C GLY A 197 -4.12 -7.08 -60.51
N LEU A 198 -4.37 -5.97 -61.22
CA LEU A 198 -5.62 -5.20 -61.34
C LEU A 198 -5.89 -4.19 -60.21
N LEU A 199 -5.14 -3.08 -60.28
CA LEU A 199 -5.59 -1.77 -59.79
C LEU A 199 -6.81 -1.33 -60.60
N GLY A 200 -8.01 -1.63 -60.09
CA GLY A 200 -9.28 -1.05 -60.53
C GLY A 200 -9.59 0.19 -59.69
N ASN A 201 -9.80 1.31 -60.37
CA ASN A 201 -10.06 2.64 -59.83
C ASN A 201 -11.40 2.68 -59.06
N TRP A 202 -11.39 2.93 -57.75
CA TRP A 202 -12.59 3.03 -56.88
C TRP A 202 -12.93 4.49 -56.52
N ASP A 203 -12.87 5.37 -57.51
CA ASP A 203 -13.01 6.83 -57.31
C ASP A 203 -14.45 7.36 -57.50
N GLY A 204 -15.48 6.56 -57.23
CA GLY A 204 -16.85 7.07 -57.42
C GLY A 204 -17.93 6.23 -56.79
N LEU A 205 -18.26 6.47 -55.52
CA LEU A 205 -19.55 6.11 -54.94
C LEU A 205 -19.76 6.81 -53.58
N ILE A 206 -19.81 8.14 -53.60
CA ILE A 206 -20.56 8.93 -52.61
C ILE A 206 -21.39 9.93 -53.41
N GLN A 207 -22.64 9.59 -53.69
CA GLN A 207 -23.67 10.56 -54.05
C GLN A 207 -24.44 10.87 -52.77
N GLU A 208 -24.38 12.13 -52.33
CA GLU A 208 -25.25 12.64 -51.29
C GLU A 208 -26.69 12.72 -51.83
N PRO A 209 -27.72 12.37 -51.04
CA PRO A 209 -29.10 12.56 -51.44
C PRO A 209 -29.50 14.04 -51.28
N ASP A 210 -29.87 14.67 -52.40
CA ASP A 210 -30.49 15.99 -52.43
C ASP A 210 -31.81 15.97 -51.62
N GLY A 211 -31.87 16.83 -50.60
CA GLY A 211 -33.07 17.07 -49.82
C GLY A 211 -34.05 18.01 -50.53
N GLN A 212 -35.32 17.59 -50.58
CA GLN A 212 -36.50 18.45 -50.71
C GLN A 212 -37.36 18.30 -49.45
#